data_AF-A0A7Y3R662-F1
#
_entry.id   AF-A0A7Y3R662-F1
#
_cell.length_a   1.000
_cell.length_b   1.000
_cell.length_c   1.000
_cell.angle_alpha   90.00
_cell.angle_beta   90.00
_cell.angle_gamma   90.00
#
_symmetry.space_group_name_H-M   'P 1'
#
loop_
_entity.id
_entity.type
_entity.pdbx_description
1 polymer ?
#
loop_
_entity_poly.entity_id
_entity_poly.type
_entity_poly.pdbx_seq_one_letter_code
_entity_poly.pdbx_strand_id
1 'polypeptide(L)'
;MFKKSFFVWVSMFWFEVICGQTQATLDSLMVEYNECLSVRKDRVNCTKELFWAYQDLQFDFHNQAIKRLDSINQKKKNLECREWIGTKDFFVGNEIIKFQRKHPNEKISAPSKAAENDAYIAFKNICDFIMIRLKRLMVEIESSK
;
A
#
# COMPACT_ATOMS: atom_id res chain seq x y z
N MET A 1 31.74 -17.97 -31.61
CA MET A 1 31.88 -16.81 -30.70
C MET A 1 30.54 -16.18 -30.26
N PHE A 2 29.39 -16.85 -30.43
CA PHE A 2 28.05 -16.29 -30.14
C PHE A 2 27.47 -16.60 -28.74
N LYS A 3 28.12 -17.45 -27.93
CA LYS A 3 27.53 -17.95 -26.68
C LYS A 3 27.57 -16.95 -25.50
N LYS A 4 28.46 -15.94 -25.54
CA LYS A 4 28.59 -14.96 -24.43
C LYS A 4 27.55 -13.83 -24.49
N SER A 5 27.01 -13.53 -25.67
CA SER A 5 26.08 -12.41 -25.85
C SER A 5 24.64 -12.76 -25.42
N PHE A 6 24.22 -14.03 -25.57
CA PHE A 6 22.90 -14.48 -25.16
C PHE A 6 22.70 -14.48 -23.64
N PHE A 7 23.75 -14.79 -22.86
CA PHE A 7 23.68 -14.85 -21.40
C PHE A 7 23.47 -13.47 -20.75
N VAL A 8 24.02 -12.41 -21.36
CA VAL A 8 23.83 -11.02 -20.92
C VAL A 8 22.43 -10.52 -21.24
N TRP A 9 21.87 -10.93 -22.38
CA TRP A 9 20.49 -10.63 -22.75
C TRP A 9 19.47 -11.31 -21.83
N VAL A 10 19.70 -12.59 -21.50
CA VAL A 10 18.85 -13.31 -20.55
C VAL A 10 18.96 -12.67 -19.16
N SER A 11 20.14 -12.25 -18.68
CA SER A 11 20.25 -11.63 -17.35
C SER A 11 19.61 -10.24 -17.25
N MET A 12 19.55 -9.45 -18.34
CA MET A 12 18.80 -8.18 -18.35
C MET A 12 17.28 -8.41 -18.30
N PHE A 13 16.79 -9.48 -18.92
CA PHE A 13 15.36 -9.79 -18.94
C PHE A 13 14.79 -10.14 -17.57
N TRP A 14 15.57 -10.76 -16.68
CA TRP A 14 15.11 -11.10 -15.32
C TRP A 14 15.03 -9.90 -14.37
N PHE A 15 15.81 -8.85 -14.62
CA PHE A 15 15.77 -7.64 -13.79
C PHE A 15 14.50 -6.81 -14.04
N GLU A 16 14.03 -6.74 -15.28
CA GLU A 16 12.79 -6.02 -15.65
C GLU A 16 11.52 -6.73 -15.14
N VAL A 17 11.49 -8.07 -15.14
CA VAL A 17 10.30 -8.86 -14.80
C VAL A 17 9.86 -8.68 -13.34
N ILE A 18 10.78 -8.55 -12.39
CA ILE A 18 10.42 -8.45 -10.95
C ILE A 18 10.20 -7.00 -10.52
N CYS A 19 10.87 -6.02 -11.14
CA CYS A 19 10.59 -4.59 -10.89
C CYS A 19 9.23 -4.19 -11.51
N GLY A 20 8.86 -4.79 -12.64
CA GLY A 20 7.53 -4.65 -13.22
C GLY A 20 6.42 -5.22 -12.35
N GLN A 21 6.65 -6.31 -11.61
CA GLN A 21 5.58 -6.98 -10.85
C GLN A 21 5.02 -6.16 -9.69
N THR A 22 5.85 -5.60 -8.81
CA THR A 22 5.36 -4.82 -7.65
C THR A 22 4.70 -3.51 -8.08
N GLN A 23 5.27 -2.84 -9.08
CA GLN A 23 4.68 -1.64 -9.67
C GLN A 23 3.36 -1.97 -10.40
N ALA A 24 3.34 -3.02 -11.22
CA ALA A 24 2.13 -3.46 -11.91
C ALA A 24 1.01 -3.87 -10.94
N THR A 25 1.33 -4.46 -9.79
CA THR A 25 0.34 -4.74 -8.75
C THR A 25 -0.30 -3.45 -8.21
N LEU A 26 0.50 -2.42 -7.92
CA LEU A 26 -0.06 -1.13 -7.49
C LEU A 26 -0.87 -0.44 -8.60
N ASP A 27 -0.39 -0.50 -9.84
CA ASP A 27 -1.08 0.09 -10.99
C ASP A 27 -2.42 -0.61 -11.25
N SER A 28 -2.45 -1.95 -11.16
CA SER A 28 -3.68 -2.76 -11.27
C SER A 28 -4.69 -2.37 -10.19
N LEU A 29 -4.24 -2.24 -8.94
CA LEU A 29 -5.11 -1.86 -7.84
C LEU A 29 -5.69 -0.44 -8.02
N MET A 30 -4.89 0.48 -8.57
CA MET A 30 -5.37 1.83 -8.90
C MET A 30 -6.40 1.82 -10.03
N VAL A 31 -6.25 0.92 -11.02
CA VAL A 31 -7.25 0.71 -12.07
C VAL A 31 -8.55 0.17 -11.47
N GLU A 32 -8.48 -0.87 -10.64
CA GLU A 32 -9.65 -1.46 -9.95
C GLU A 32 -10.37 -0.44 -9.06
N TYR A 33 -9.61 0.40 -8.35
CA TYR A 33 -10.16 1.48 -7.55
C TYR A 33 -10.90 2.52 -8.41
N ASN A 34 -10.30 2.96 -9.52
CA ASN A 34 -10.93 3.90 -10.44
C ASN A 34 -12.18 3.31 -11.10
N GLU A 35 -12.15 2.02 -11.43
CA GLU A 35 -13.32 1.30 -11.93
C GLU A 35 -14.43 1.26 -10.88
N CYS A 36 -14.11 0.92 -9.62
CA CYS A 36 -15.05 0.95 -8.50
C CYS A 36 -15.73 2.31 -8.37
N LEU A 37 -14.95 3.39 -8.42
CA LEU A 37 -15.48 4.76 -8.35
C LEU A 37 -16.45 5.06 -9.50
N SER A 38 -16.13 4.61 -10.71
CA SER A 38 -16.95 4.86 -11.90
C SER A 38 -18.27 4.07 -11.90
N VAL A 39 -18.23 2.80 -11.46
CA VAL A 39 -19.38 1.88 -11.50
C VAL A 39 -20.30 2.08 -10.31
N ARG A 40 -19.74 2.02 -9.09
CA ARG A 40 -20.55 2.04 -7.85
C ARG A 40 -20.93 3.44 -7.41
N LYS A 41 -20.14 4.45 -7.80
CA LYS A 41 -20.29 5.86 -7.38
C LYS A 41 -20.31 6.04 -5.85
N ASP A 42 -19.76 5.07 -5.12
CA ASP A 42 -19.65 5.06 -3.66
C ASP A 42 -18.18 5.23 -3.28
N ARG A 43 -17.80 6.48 -3.06
CA ARG A 43 -16.40 6.82 -2.81
C ARG A 43 -15.91 6.26 -1.48
N VAL A 44 -16.77 6.19 -0.47
CA VAL A 44 -16.38 5.75 0.87
C VAL A 44 -16.09 4.25 0.86
N ASN A 45 -16.96 3.43 0.27
CA ASN A 45 -16.72 1.99 0.20
C ASN A 45 -15.56 1.63 -0.73
N CYS A 46 -15.44 2.28 -1.90
CA CYS A 46 -14.28 2.04 -2.77
C CYS A 46 -12.95 2.37 -2.08
N THR A 47 -12.88 3.47 -1.33
CA THR A 47 -11.64 3.82 -0.61
C THR A 47 -11.39 2.91 0.62
N LYS A 48 -12.45 2.37 1.25
CA LYS A 48 -12.30 1.35 2.31
C LYS A 48 -11.73 0.04 1.77
N GLU A 49 -12.21 -0.42 0.61
CA GLU A 49 -11.66 -1.60 -0.06
C GLU A 49 -10.18 -1.38 -0.42
N LEU A 50 -9.85 -0.20 -0.96
CA LEU A 50 -8.47 0.21 -1.23
C LEU A 50 -7.58 0.17 0.02
N PHE A 51 -8.09 0.66 1.16
CA PHE A 51 -7.38 0.63 2.43
C PHE A 51 -7.02 -0.80 2.85
N TRP A 52 -7.94 -1.76 2.76
CA TRP A 52 -7.68 -3.15 3.11
C TRP A 52 -6.64 -3.78 2.18
N ALA A 53 -6.78 -3.56 0.87
CA ALA A 53 -5.80 -4.04 -0.09
C ALA A 53 -4.39 -3.47 0.16
N TYR A 54 -4.28 -2.18 0.52
CA TYR A 54 -3.00 -1.58 0.90
C TYR A 54 -2.43 -2.13 2.21
N GLN A 55 -3.25 -2.55 3.16
CA GLN A 55 -2.75 -3.22 4.36
C GLN A 55 -2.12 -4.57 4.02
N ASP A 56 -2.80 -5.38 3.22
CA ASP A 56 -2.30 -6.70 2.83
C ASP A 56 -1.00 -6.57 2.02
N LEU A 57 -0.98 -5.68 1.04
CA LEU A 57 0.21 -5.40 0.21
C LEU A 57 1.40 -4.92 1.04
N GLN A 58 1.17 -4.19 2.13
CA GLN A 58 2.26 -3.72 2.98
C GLN A 58 3.02 -4.88 3.61
N PHE A 59 2.31 -5.92 4.08
CA PHE A 59 2.95 -7.10 4.64
C PHE A 59 3.64 -7.92 3.57
N ASP A 60 3.03 -8.08 2.39
CA ASP A 60 3.64 -8.79 1.27
C ASP A 60 4.94 -8.13 0.82
N PHE A 61 4.93 -6.80 0.63
CA PHE A 61 6.13 -6.06 0.22
C PHE A 61 7.19 -6.08 1.32
N HIS A 62 6.80 -6.01 2.60
CA HIS A 62 7.74 -6.16 3.71
C HIS A 62 8.42 -7.53 3.69
N ASN A 63 7.65 -8.60 3.56
CA ASN A 63 8.18 -9.96 3.49
C ASN A 63 9.13 -10.16 2.30
N GLN A 64 8.79 -9.56 1.14
CA GLN A 64 9.68 -9.56 -0.03
C GLN A 64 10.98 -8.78 0.24
N ALA A 65 10.90 -7.59 0.83
CA ALA A 65 12.04 -6.72 1.10
C ALA A 65 13.07 -7.38 2.05
N ILE A 66 12.62 -8.18 3.01
CA ILE A 66 13.51 -8.80 4.00
C ILE A 66 14.03 -10.19 3.59
N LYS A 67 13.44 -10.81 2.55
CA LYS A 67 13.69 -12.23 2.20
C LYS A 67 15.16 -12.58 1.99
N ARG A 68 15.96 -11.63 1.50
CA ARG A 68 17.38 -11.81 1.16
C ARG A 68 18.35 -11.30 2.23
N LEU A 69 17.84 -10.72 3.31
CA LEU A 69 18.67 -10.20 4.40
C LEU A 69 19.13 -11.33 5.33
N ASP A 70 20.25 -11.13 6.04
CA ASP A 70 20.65 -12.02 7.13
C ASP A 70 19.71 -11.92 8.34
N SER A 71 19.79 -12.87 9.26
CA SER A 71 18.87 -12.97 10.39
C SER A 71 18.88 -11.76 11.34
N ILE A 72 20.00 -11.05 11.46
CA ILE A 72 20.10 -9.86 12.30
C ILE A 72 19.35 -8.71 11.63
N ASN A 73 19.60 -8.50 10.34
CA ASN A 73 18.92 -7.46 9.56
C ASN A 73 17.42 -7.74 9.38
N GLN A 74 17.00 -8.99 9.22
CA GLN A 74 15.58 -9.37 9.22
C GLN A 74 14.90 -9.01 10.56
N LYS A 75 15.53 -9.33 11.70
CA LYS A 75 15.00 -8.96 13.03
C LYS A 75 14.83 -7.46 13.17
N LYS A 76 15.84 -6.67 12.74
CA LYS A 76 15.78 -5.21 12.77
C LYS A 76 14.64 -4.67 11.91
N LYS A 77 14.47 -5.19 10.69
CA LYS A 77 13.38 -4.79 9.79
C LYS A 77 12.00 -5.18 10.31
N ASN A 78 11.86 -6.33 10.95
CA ASN A 78 10.61 -6.74 11.58
C ASN A 78 10.22 -5.84 12.76
N LEU A 79 11.21 -5.36 13.54
CA LEU A 79 10.96 -4.36 14.58
C LEU A 79 10.51 -3.03 13.97
N GLU A 80 11.21 -2.54 12.94
CA GLU A 80 10.82 -1.32 12.20
C GLU A 80 9.39 -1.42 11.66
N CYS A 81 9.01 -2.58 11.10
CA CYS A 81 7.66 -2.81 10.62
C CYS A 81 6.62 -2.76 11.75
N ARG A 82 6.93 -3.35 12.92
CA ARG A 82 6.04 -3.30 14.08
C ARG A 82 5.84 -1.87 14.60
N GLU A 83 6.91 -1.10 14.69
CA GLU A 83 6.85 0.31 15.09
C GLU A 83 6.03 1.14 14.10
N TRP A 84 6.22 0.89 12.80
CA TRP A 84 5.43 1.54 11.76
C TRP A 84 3.95 1.17 11.85
N ILE A 85 3.59 -0.09 12.13
CA ILE A 85 2.19 -0.51 12.35
C ILE A 85 1.57 0.26 13.51
N GLY A 86 2.29 0.39 14.64
CA GLY A 86 1.81 1.21 15.76
C GLY A 86 1.57 2.67 15.39
N THR A 87 2.46 3.24 14.56
CA THR A 87 2.31 4.60 14.04
C THR A 87 1.11 4.73 13.09
N LYS A 88 0.92 3.75 12.20
CA LYS A 88 -0.23 3.66 11.30
C LYS A 88 -1.54 3.56 12.08
N ASP A 89 -1.62 2.69 13.08
CA ASP A 89 -2.85 2.50 13.88
C ASP A 89 -3.22 3.78 14.65
N PHE A 90 -2.21 4.47 15.21
CA PHE A 90 -2.42 5.77 15.83
C PHE A 90 -2.91 6.82 14.82
N PHE A 91 -2.32 6.86 13.62
CA PHE A 91 -2.75 7.77 12.55
C PHE A 91 -4.20 7.50 12.10
N VAL A 92 -4.55 6.22 11.87
CA VAL A 92 -5.91 5.80 11.55
C VAL A 92 -6.89 6.23 12.64
N GLY A 93 -6.55 6.00 13.91
CA GLY A 93 -7.36 6.43 15.05
C GLY A 93 -7.59 7.95 15.06
N ASN A 94 -6.55 8.74 14.78
CA ASN A 94 -6.66 10.19 14.71
C ASN A 94 -7.57 10.68 13.57
N GLU A 95 -7.48 10.09 12.38
CA GLU A 95 -8.38 10.44 11.27
C GLU A 95 -9.85 10.10 11.59
N ILE A 96 -10.09 8.97 12.24
CA ILE A 96 -11.44 8.59 12.72
C ILE A 96 -11.93 9.58 13.79
N ILE A 97 -11.10 9.96 14.76
CA ILE A 97 -11.45 10.94 15.78
C ILE A 97 -11.75 12.32 15.16
N LYS A 98 -10.97 12.76 14.16
CA LYS A 98 -11.23 14.01 13.43
C LYS A 98 -12.61 13.99 12.77
N PHE A 99 -12.96 12.89 12.10
CA PHE A 99 -14.30 12.70 11.55
C PHE A 99 -15.37 12.75 12.64
N GLN A 100 -15.22 11.99 13.72
CA GLN A 100 -16.21 11.91 14.79
C GLN A 100 -16.41 13.25 15.50
N ARG A 101 -15.37 14.06 15.65
CA ARG A 101 -15.49 15.41 16.23
C ARG A 101 -16.36 16.34 15.38
N LYS A 102 -16.30 16.19 14.05
CA LYS A 102 -17.13 16.96 13.12
C LYS A 102 -18.55 16.38 13.03
N HIS A 103 -18.67 15.06 13.12
CA HIS A 103 -19.92 14.31 12.94
C HIS A 103 -20.16 13.32 14.09
N PRO A 104 -20.50 13.80 15.31
CA PRO A 104 -20.48 12.97 16.53
C PRO A 104 -21.51 11.83 16.59
N ASN A 105 -22.53 11.84 15.73
CA ASN A 105 -23.56 10.80 15.67
C ASN A 105 -23.47 9.94 14.39
N GLU A 106 -22.46 10.18 13.55
CA GLU A 106 -22.26 9.44 12.30
C GLU A 106 -21.32 8.26 12.50
N LYS A 107 -21.46 7.23 11.66
CA LYS A 107 -20.48 6.15 11.54
C LYS A 107 -19.63 6.40 10.30
N ILE A 108 -18.32 6.52 10.46
CA ILE A 108 -17.41 6.76 9.33
C ILE A 108 -17.49 5.67 8.25
N SER A 109 -17.84 4.44 8.63
CA SER A 109 -17.97 3.29 7.73
C SER A 109 -19.25 3.28 6.90
N ALA A 110 -20.25 4.07 7.28
CA ALA A 110 -21.55 4.21 6.62
C ALA A 110 -22.12 5.61 6.91
N PRO A 111 -21.48 6.68 6.40
CA PRO A 111 -21.84 8.06 6.70
C PRO A 111 -23.11 8.48 5.95
N SER A 112 -23.87 9.42 6.51
CA SER A 112 -24.93 10.12 5.76
C SER A 112 -24.36 10.94 4.60
N LYS A 113 -25.25 11.42 3.71
CA LYS A 113 -24.85 12.22 2.56
C LYS A 113 -24.10 13.51 2.95
N ALA A 114 -24.42 14.08 4.10
CA ALA A 114 -23.77 15.29 4.61
C ALA A 114 -22.34 15.03 5.12
N ALA A 115 -22.05 13.81 5.55
CA ALA A 115 -20.76 13.41 6.12
C ALA A 115 -19.88 12.60 5.14
N GLU A 116 -20.44 12.14 4.02
CA GLU A 116 -19.78 11.26 3.03
C GLU A 116 -18.42 11.82 2.56
N ASN A 117 -18.34 13.11 2.26
CA ASN A 117 -17.10 13.72 1.79
C ASN A 117 -16.00 13.72 2.86
N ASP A 118 -16.36 13.97 4.13
CA ASP A 118 -15.39 13.97 5.22
C ASP A 118 -14.91 12.55 5.55
N ALA A 119 -15.81 11.56 5.48
CA ALA A 119 -15.44 10.15 5.62
C ALA A 119 -14.50 9.70 4.49
N TYR A 120 -14.82 10.08 3.24
CA TYR A 120 -13.96 9.84 2.09
C TYR A 120 -12.56 10.45 2.28
N ILE A 121 -12.47 11.72 2.71
CA ILE A 121 -11.19 12.39 2.96
C ILE A 121 -10.39 11.65 4.04
N ALA A 122 -11.03 11.23 5.14
CA ALA A 122 -10.35 10.48 6.19
C ALA A 122 -9.76 9.16 5.67
N PHE A 123 -10.54 8.36 4.93
CA PHE A 123 -10.02 7.12 4.32
C PHE A 123 -8.94 7.39 3.27
N LYS A 124 -9.08 8.45 2.47
CA LYS A 124 -8.08 8.85 1.49
C LYS A 124 -6.75 9.20 2.16
N ASN A 125 -6.77 10.00 3.24
CA ASN A 125 -5.58 10.37 3.99
C ASN A 125 -4.86 9.13 4.55
N ILE A 126 -5.63 8.16 5.05
CA ILE A 126 -5.10 6.87 5.52
C ILE A 126 -4.44 6.11 4.36
N CYS A 127 -5.11 6.01 3.21
CA CYS A 127 -4.56 5.34 2.03
C CYS A 127 -3.27 6.02 1.54
N ASP A 128 -3.24 7.35 1.49
CA ASP A 128 -2.05 8.11 1.09
C ASP A 128 -0.87 7.86 2.05
N PHE A 129 -1.14 7.78 3.36
CA PHE A 129 -0.13 7.43 4.36
C PHE A 129 0.47 6.03 4.13
N ILE A 130 -0.39 5.03 3.87
CA ILE A 130 0.08 3.65 3.61
C ILE A 130 0.83 3.58 2.27
N MET A 131 0.38 4.31 1.25
CA MET A 131 1.01 4.36 -0.07
C MET A 131 2.47 4.85 0.02
N ILE A 132 2.80 5.80 0.91
CA ILE A 132 4.19 6.22 1.14
C ILE A 132 5.04 5.04 1.62
N ARG A 133 4.50 4.20 2.52
CA ARG A 133 5.19 3.00 2.99
C ARG A 133 5.36 1.97 1.87
N LEU A 134 4.33 1.73 1.06
CA LEU A 134 4.39 0.81 -0.07
C LEU A 134 5.49 1.22 -1.06
N LYS A 135 5.54 2.49 -1.45
CA LYS A 135 6.59 3.04 -2.32
C LYS A 135 7.98 2.85 -1.74
N ARG A 136 8.16 3.10 -0.43
CA ARG A 136 9.44 2.86 0.24
C ARG A 136 9.83 1.38 0.21
N LEU A 137 8.90 0.48 0.51
CA LEU A 137 9.17 -0.95 0.49
C LEU A 137 9.52 -1.45 -0.92
N MET A 138 8.90 -0.89 -1.96
CA MET A 138 9.28 -1.20 -3.35
C MET A 138 10.74 -0.83 -3.63
N VAL A 139 11.17 0.37 -3.24
CA VAL A 139 12.58 0.79 -3.39
C VAL A 139 13.51 -0.16 -2.62
N GLU A 140 13.12 -0.61 -1.43
CA GLU A 140 13.89 -1.61 -0.66
C GLU A 140 13.95 -2.98 -1.36
N ILE A 141 12.85 -3.44 -1.98
CA ILE A 141 12.81 -4.67 -2.80
C ILE A 141 13.70 -4.54 -4.03
N GLU A 142 13.72 -3.37 -4.67
CA GLU A 142 14.51 -3.12 -5.88
C GLU A 142 16.00 -3.01 -5.59
N SER A 143 16.37 -2.34 -4.49
CA SER A 143 17.76 -2.16 -4.07
C SER A 143 18.40 -3.41 -3.45
N SER A 144 17.61 -4.40 -3.05
CA SER A 144 18.07 -5.68 -2.51
C SER A 144 18.22 -6.79 -3.58
N LYS A 145 17.97 -6.46 -4.85
CA LYS A 145 18.13 -7.36 -5.99
C LYS A 145 19.54 -7.44 -6.51
#